data_AF-A0A8T1X902-F1
#
_entry.id   AF-A0A8T1X902-F1
#
_cell.length_a   1.000
_cell.length_b   1.000
_cell.length_c   1.000
_cell.angle_alpha   90.00
_cell.angle_beta   90.00
_cell.angle_gamma   90.00
#
_symmetry.space_group_name_H-M   'P 1'
#
loop_
_entity.id
_entity.type
_entity.pdbx_description
1 polymer ?
#
loop_
_entity_poly.entity_id
_entity_poly.type
_entity_poly.pdbx_seq_one_letter_code
_entity_poly.pdbx_strand_id
1 'polypeptide(L)'
;MSKNESQTGAAAKKKAAPKPRKRKVSDVGAGARAANSPAKRAATELAAAGGLNGAINEAHGGAAALKPFVRGELVESIKHMMFGFGDESEPLDETAELMEDLVVEYVHAMTKKAMEMATIKGKLDTECFIFLIRKDPERYDRISELLRANDEFRAVLNSGFDPSDEKMY
;
A
#
# COMPACT_ATOMS: atom_id res chain seq x y z
N MET A 1 61.53 10.29 -58.39
CA MET A 1 60.48 11.07 -59.08
C MET A 1 59.31 10.11 -59.26
N SER A 2 58.13 10.16 -58.64
CA SER A 2 57.40 11.20 -57.90
C SER A 2 56.57 10.57 -56.76
N LYS A 3 56.28 11.39 -55.75
CA LYS A 3 55.32 11.20 -54.62
C LYS A 3 53.86 11.14 -55.17
N ASN A 4 52.76 10.77 -54.48
CA ASN A 4 52.39 10.76 -53.06
C ASN A 4 51.02 10.04 -52.82
N GLU A 5 50.91 9.34 -51.68
CA GLU A 5 49.83 9.28 -50.65
C GLU A 5 48.31 8.99 -50.82
N SER A 6 47.80 8.37 -49.73
CA SER A 6 46.43 8.19 -49.14
C SER A 6 45.67 6.89 -49.47
N GLN A 7 45.60 5.87 -48.58
CA GLN A 7 44.75 5.69 -47.35
C GLN A 7 43.24 5.83 -47.65
N THR A 8 42.27 5.00 -47.23
CA THR A 8 42.11 3.87 -46.28
C THR A 8 40.75 3.19 -46.60
N GLY A 9 40.51 1.95 -46.14
CA GLY A 9 39.14 1.51 -45.81
C GLY A 9 38.62 0.18 -46.36
N ALA A 10 38.19 -0.66 -45.41
CA ALA A 10 36.96 -1.48 -45.41
C ALA A 10 36.93 -2.91 -46.01
N ALA A 11 36.68 -3.81 -45.06
CA ALA A 11 35.63 -4.85 -45.06
C ALA A 11 35.89 -6.18 -45.79
N ALA A 12 36.28 -7.15 -44.98
CA ALA A 12 36.38 -8.56 -45.31
C ALA A 12 35.02 -9.30 -45.24
N LYS A 13 34.90 -10.27 -46.16
CA LYS A 13 34.22 -11.58 -46.04
C LYS A 13 32.69 -11.69 -46.23
N LYS A 14 32.36 -11.94 -47.51
CA LYS A 14 31.61 -13.09 -48.08
C LYS A 14 30.35 -13.63 -47.37
N LYS A 15 29.24 -13.34 -48.06
CA LYS A 15 27.89 -13.92 -48.14
C LYS A 15 27.74 -15.44 -47.88
N ALA A 16 26.74 -15.77 -47.06
CA ALA A 16 25.93 -16.99 -47.17
C ALA A 16 24.46 -16.60 -46.89
N ALA A 17 23.53 -17.03 -47.75
CA ALA A 17 22.10 -16.68 -47.68
C ALA A 17 21.28 -17.74 -46.94
N PRO A 18 20.25 -17.38 -46.16
CA PRO A 18 19.20 -18.31 -45.75
C PRO A 18 17.81 -17.98 -46.34
N LYS A 19 17.10 -19.04 -46.75
CA LYS A 19 15.72 -19.08 -47.29
C LYS A 19 14.65 -18.89 -46.20
N PRO A 20 13.41 -18.46 -46.56
CA PRO A 20 12.35 -18.11 -45.61
C PRO A 20 11.62 -19.35 -45.05
N ARG A 21 11.42 -19.41 -43.73
CA ARG A 21 10.59 -20.44 -43.08
C ARG A 21 9.18 -19.92 -42.78
N LYS A 22 8.21 -20.55 -43.45
CA LYS A 22 6.76 -20.47 -43.22
C LYS A 22 6.41 -20.73 -41.75
N ARG A 23 5.62 -19.84 -41.15
CA ARG A 23 4.91 -20.10 -39.88
C ARG A 23 3.86 -21.19 -40.13
N LYS A 24 3.90 -22.26 -39.33
CA LYS A 24 2.91 -23.33 -39.34
C LYS A 24 1.80 -22.97 -38.36
N VAL A 25 0.60 -22.86 -38.91
CA VAL A 25 -0.69 -22.87 -38.22
C VAL A 25 -0.88 -24.24 -37.57
N SER A 26 -1.32 -24.27 -36.32
CA SER A 26 -2.11 -25.37 -35.77
C SER A 26 -3.30 -24.77 -35.01
N ASP A 27 -4.46 -25.11 -35.55
CA ASP A 27 -5.81 -24.71 -35.20
C ASP A 27 -6.36 -25.58 -34.05
N VAL A 28 -7.18 -24.94 -33.22
CA VAL A 28 -8.32 -25.39 -32.40
C VAL A 28 -8.18 -26.56 -31.42
N GLY A 29 -8.48 -26.25 -30.16
CA GLY A 29 -9.05 -27.16 -29.18
C GLY A 29 -9.73 -26.39 -28.05
N ALA A 30 -11.04 -26.20 -28.16
CA ALA A 30 -11.88 -25.58 -27.14
C ALA A 30 -11.72 -26.25 -25.77
N GLY A 31 -11.43 -25.45 -24.75
CA GLY A 31 -11.38 -25.89 -23.36
C GLY A 31 -11.63 -24.71 -22.44
N ALA A 32 -12.83 -24.66 -21.87
CA ALA A 32 -13.27 -23.63 -20.96
C ALA A 32 -12.26 -23.37 -19.84
N ARG A 33 -11.79 -22.13 -19.70
CA ARG A 33 -11.21 -21.63 -18.46
C ARG A 33 -11.89 -20.32 -18.10
N ALA A 34 -12.65 -20.41 -17.01
CA ALA A 34 -13.43 -19.36 -16.42
C ALA A 34 -12.60 -18.09 -16.17
N ALA A 35 -13.24 -16.96 -16.45
CA ALA A 35 -12.80 -15.64 -16.06
C ALA A 35 -12.66 -15.56 -14.53
N ASN A 36 -11.45 -15.29 -14.05
CA ASN A 36 -11.23 -14.83 -12.69
C ASN A 36 -10.48 -13.49 -12.74
N SER A 37 -11.24 -12.42 -12.98
CA SER A 37 -10.83 -11.07 -12.63
C SER A 37 -10.80 -10.93 -11.09
N PRO A 38 -9.87 -10.16 -10.50
CA PRO A 38 -9.66 -10.07 -9.05
C PRO A 38 -10.82 -9.41 -8.29
N ALA A 39 -11.78 -8.82 -9.00
CA ALA A 39 -12.95 -8.13 -8.41
C ALA A 39 -14.01 -9.07 -7.78
N LYS A 40 -13.93 -10.40 -7.98
CA LYS A 40 -14.99 -11.32 -7.51
C LYS A 40 -14.70 -12.03 -6.18
N ARG A 41 -13.53 -11.84 -5.58
CA ARG A 41 -13.19 -12.42 -4.26
C ARG A 41 -13.76 -11.65 -3.06
N ALA A 42 -14.24 -10.42 -3.26
CA ALA A 42 -14.80 -9.60 -2.18
C ALA A 42 -16.27 -9.90 -1.84
N ALA A 43 -16.98 -10.70 -2.65
CA ALA A 43 -18.44 -10.85 -2.54
C ALA A 43 -18.94 -12.12 -1.85
N THR A 44 -18.06 -12.98 -1.30
CA THR A 44 -18.49 -14.26 -0.67
C THR A 44 -18.21 -14.38 0.83
N GLU A 45 -17.69 -13.34 1.48
CA GLU A 45 -17.54 -13.29 2.95
C GLU A 45 -18.40 -12.20 3.62
N LEU A 46 -19.53 -11.86 3.01
CA LEU A 46 -20.48 -10.88 3.55
C LEU A 46 -21.89 -11.47 3.67
N ALA A 47 -21.99 -12.66 4.26
CA ALA A 47 -23.28 -13.32 4.51
C ALA A 47 -23.29 -14.13 5.82
N ALA A 48 -22.79 -13.53 6.90
CA ALA A 48 -23.02 -14.04 8.26
C ALA A 48 -22.71 -12.97 9.34
N ALA A 49 -23.44 -11.86 9.37
CA ALA A 49 -23.55 -11.02 10.56
C ALA A 49 -24.79 -10.12 10.45
N GLY A 50 -25.97 -10.71 10.63
CA GLY A 50 -27.19 -9.95 10.86
C GLY A 50 -27.17 -9.34 12.27
N GLY A 51 -27.39 -8.03 12.33
CA GLY A 51 -27.97 -7.30 13.47
C GLY A 51 -27.04 -7.03 14.65
N LEU A 52 -26.57 -5.77 14.78
CA LEU A 52 -26.19 -5.21 16.07
C LEU A 52 -26.72 -3.77 16.22
N ASN A 53 -27.71 -3.67 17.09
CA ASN A 53 -28.24 -2.44 17.66
C ASN A 53 -27.15 -1.68 18.43
N GLY A 54 -27.31 -0.36 18.49
CA GLY A 54 -26.52 0.53 19.33
C GLY A 54 -26.60 0.16 20.82
N ALA A 55 -25.43 -0.04 21.41
CA ALA A 55 -25.13 0.15 22.82
C ALA A 55 -23.59 0.14 22.96
N ILE A 56 -23.02 1.32 23.18
CA ILE A 56 -21.64 1.48 23.65
C ILE A 56 -21.61 0.96 25.09
N ASN A 57 -21.39 -0.35 25.24
CA ASN A 57 -21.06 -0.96 26.52
C ASN A 57 -19.54 -0.89 26.70
N GLU A 58 -19.11 -0.15 27.73
CA GLU A 58 -17.76 -0.26 28.26
C GLU A 58 -17.55 -1.66 28.85
N ALA A 59 -16.82 -2.50 28.11
CA ALA A 59 -16.32 -3.77 28.59
C ALA A 59 -14.79 -3.75 28.51
N HIS A 60 -14.18 -3.45 29.65
CA HIS A 60 -12.79 -3.82 29.90
C HIS A 60 -12.64 -5.35 29.86
N GLY A 61 -11.64 -5.83 29.13
CA GLY A 61 -10.99 -7.10 29.48
C GLY A 61 -11.36 -8.35 28.67
N GLY A 62 -11.47 -8.23 27.34
CA GLY A 62 -11.24 -9.38 26.46
C GLY A 62 -9.87 -9.23 25.82
N ALA A 63 -8.83 -9.85 26.39
CA ALA A 63 -7.54 -9.97 25.70
C ALA A 63 -7.71 -10.96 24.54
N ALA A 64 -8.32 -10.50 23.44
CA ALA A 64 -8.18 -11.16 22.16
C ALA A 64 -6.67 -11.29 21.93
N ALA A 65 -6.17 -12.53 21.81
CA ALA A 65 -4.77 -12.78 21.57
C ALA A 65 -4.40 -12.09 20.25
N LEU A 66 -3.82 -10.89 20.34
CA LEU A 66 -3.35 -10.15 19.18
C LEU A 66 -2.27 -11.01 18.55
N LYS A 67 -2.41 -11.26 17.24
CA LYS A 67 -1.36 -11.94 16.47
C LYS A 67 -0.05 -11.18 16.72
N PRO A 68 1.03 -11.86 17.14
CA PRO A 68 2.31 -11.19 17.32
C PRO A 68 2.74 -10.58 15.98
N PHE A 69 3.20 -9.33 16.02
CA PHE A 69 3.76 -8.67 14.85
C PHE A 69 4.93 -9.48 14.30
N VAL A 70 4.89 -9.78 13.00
CA VAL A 70 5.95 -10.54 12.31
C VAL A 70 6.77 -9.56 11.49
N ARG A 71 8.09 -9.55 11.70
CA ARG A 71 9.03 -8.76 10.88
C ARG A 71 8.85 -9.11 9.40
N GLY A 72 8.84 -8.11 8.53
CA GLY A 72 8.65 -8.25 7.09
C GLY A 72 7.22 -7.93 6.64
N GLU A 73 6.24 -7.85 7.56
CA GLU A 73 4.84 -7.57 7.20
C GLU A 73 4.63 -6.14 6.65
N LEU A 74 5.47 -5.18 7.05
CA LEU A 74 5.33 -3.78 6.62
C LEU A 74 6.27 -3.39 5.48
N VAL A 75 7.21 -4.26 5.07
CA VAL A 75 8.26 -3.91 4.10
C VAL A 75 7.65 -3.35 2.81
N GLU A 76 6.65 -4.02 2.24
CA GLU A 76 6.06 -3.58 0.97
C GLU A 76 5.35 -2.23 1.07
N SER A 77 4.61 -1.99 2.16
CA SER A 77 3.94 -0.69 2.37
C SER A 77 4.95 0.42 2.66
N ILE A 78 6.05 0.09 3.35
CA ILE A 78 7.16 1.02 3.61
C ILE A 78 7.84 1.44 2.32
N LYS A 79 8.10 0.53 1.38
CA LYS A 79 8.66 0.88 0.06
C LYS A 79 7.81 1.90 -0.68
N HIS A 80 6.48 1.70 -0.71
CA HIS A 80 5.55 2.64 -1.32
C HIS A 80 5.56 4.00 -0.61
N MET A 81 5.64 4.01 0.72
CA MET A 81 5.77 5.26 1.48
C MET A 81 7.09 5.97 1.18
N MET A 82 8.22 5.25 1.15
CA MET A 82 9.54 5.80 0.84
C MET A 82 9.53 6.50 -0.53
N PHE A 83 8.98 5.85 -1.55
CA PHE A 83 8.77 6.48 -2.85
C PHE A 83 7.88 7.74 -2.76
N GLY A 84 6.79 7.68 -2.00
CA GLY A 84 5.92 8.83 -1.73
C GLY A 84 6.61 10.00 -1.02
N PHE A 85 7.69 9.74 -0.27
CA PHE A 85 8.55 10.75 0.35
C PHE A 85 9.70 11.22 -0.55
N GLY A 86 9.80 10.70 -1.77
CA GLY A 86 10.79 11.12 -2.78
C GLY A 86 12.04 10.24 -2.87
N ASP A 87 12.01 9.04 -2.30
CA ASP A 87 13.07 8.03 -2.48
C ASP A 87 12.98 7.32 -3.85
N GLU A 88 13.85 6.35 -4.09
CA GLU A 88 13.86 5.53 -5.29
C GLU A 88 12.57 4.68 -5.43
N SER A 89 12.16 4.39 -6.68
CA SER A 89 10.97 3.57 -6.96
C SER A 89 11.10 2.13 -6.46
N GLU A 90 12.32 1.61 -6.39
CA GLU A 90 12.66 0.28 -5.89
C GLU A 90 13.81 0.41 -4.88
N PRO A 91 13.54 0.83 -3.63
CA PRO A 91 14.58 0.92 -2.63
C PRO A 91 15.05 -0.48 -2.23
N LEU A 92 16.31 -0.58 -1.80
CA LEU A 92 16.92 -1.85 -1.38
C LEU A 92 16.11 -2.50 -0.25
N ASP A 93 16.00 -3.84 -0.29
CA ASP A 93 15.28 -4.62 0.72
C ASP A 93 15.85 -4.38 2.12
N GLU A 94 17.17 -4.34 2.26
CA GLU A 94 17.87 -4.08 3.51
C GLU A 94 17.50 -2.70 4.11
N THR A 95 17.34 -1.68 3.26
CA THR A 95 16.92 -0.34 3.69
C THR A 95 15.46 -0.36 4.15
N ALA A 96 14.59 -1.03 3.41
CA ALA A 96 13.17 -1.13 3.77
C ALA A 96 12.95 -1.92 5.07
N GLU A 97 13.71 -3.00 5.28
CA GLU A 97 13.72 -3.77 6.54
C GLU A 97 14.24 -2.95 7.72
N LEU A 98 15.30 -2.16 7.53
CA LEU A 98 15.77 -1.25 8.57
C LEU A 98 14.73 -0.18 8.89
N MET A 99 14.08 0.38 7.87
CA MET A 99 13.00 1.35 8.05
C MET A 99 11.81 0.75 8.80
N GLU A 100 11.47 -0.51 8.56
CA GLU A 100 10.47 -1.23 9.35
C GLU A 100 10.84 -1.28 10.83
N ASP A 101 12.07 -1.67 11.15
CA ASP A 101 12.55 -1.74 12.53
C ASP A 101 12.45 -0.37 13.24
N LEU A 102 12.85 0.71 12.56
CA LEU A 102 12.77 2.08 13.09
C LEU A 102 11.31 2.53 13.32
N VAL A 103 10.41 2.20 12.39
CA VAL A 103 8.98 2.54 12.51
C VAL A 103 8.34 1.79 13.67
N VAL A 104 8.63 0.49 13.81
CA VAL A 104 8.10 -0.34 14.90
C VAL A 104 8.59 0.17 16.26
N GLU A 105 9.87 0.53 16.37
CA GLU A 105 10.42 1.13 17.59
C GLU A 105 9.73 2.46 17.91
N TYR A 106 9.57 3.33 16.90
CA TYR A 106 8.89 4.61 17.06
C TYR A 106 7.45 4.45 17.55
N VAL A 107 6.67 3.56 16.93
CA VAL A 107 5.27 3.31 17.32
C VAL A 107 5.20 2.76 18.75
N HIS A 108 6.08 1.84 19.14
CA HIS A 108 6.14 1.37 20.52
C HIS A 108 6.45 2.50 21.51
N ALA A 109 7.47 3.30 21.23
CA ALA A 109 7.87 4.40 22.11
C ALA A 109 6.77 5.47 22.23
N MET A 110 6.10 5.79 21.12
CA MET A 110 4.99 6.75 21.08
C MET A 110 3.78 6.22 21.86
N THR A 111 3.40 4.96 21.63
CA THR A 111 2.25 4.34 22.29
C THR A 111 2.46 4.20 23.79
N LYS A 112 3.69 3.86 24.23
CA LYS A 112 4.02 3.82 25.67
C LYS A 112 3.78 5.16 26.35
N LYS A 113 4.24 6.27 25.75
CA LYS A 113 3.99 7.63 26.26
C LYS A 113 2.50 7.98 26.23
N ALA A 114 1.77 7.55 25.20
CA ALA A 114 0.34 7.80 25.10
C ALA A 114 -0.44 7.03 26.17
N MET A 115 -0.01 5.80 26.49
CA MET A 115 -0.57 5.01 27.59
C MET A 115 -0.33 5.67 28.94
N GLU A 116 0.85 6.25 29.19
CA GLU A 116 1.13 7.01 30.41
C GLU A 116 0.20 8.22 30.57
N MET A 117 -0.22 8.86 29.47
CA MET A 117 -1.24 9.91 29.50
C MET A 117 -2.65 9.35 29.69
N ALA A 118 -2.92 8.20 29.09
CA ALA A 118 -4.19 7.50 29.22
C ALA A 118 -4.49 7.05 30.66
N THR A 119 -3.47 6.71 31.47
CA THR A 119 -3.68 6.37 32.88
C THR A 119 -4.22 7.55 33.69
N ILE A 120 -3.79 8.78 33.37
CA ILE A 120 -4.27 10.01 34.01
C ILE A 120 -5.67 10.37 33.49
N LYS A 121 -5.89 10.26 32.19
CA LYS A 121 -7.17 10.57 31.54
C LYS A 121 -8.25 9.51 31.80
N GLY A 122 -7.86 8.29 32.16
CA GLY A 122 -8.75 7.15 32.38
C GLY A 122 -9.08 6.33 31.11
N LYS A 123 -8.71 6.81 29.92
CA LYS A 123 -8.89 6.10 28.65
C LYS A 123 -7.80 6.44 27.63
N LEU A 124 -7.46 5.49 26.77
CA LEU A 124 -6.58 5.71 25.62
C LEU A 124 -7.42 6.21 24.44
N ASP A 125 -7.19 7.46 24.04
CA ASP A 125 -7.97 8.15 23.00
C ASP A 125 -7.04 8.92 22.06
N THR A 126 -7.56 9.41 20.93
CA THR A 126 -6.78 10.18 19.94
C THR A 126 -6.12 11.41 20.55
N GLU A 127 -6.80 12.07 21.49
CA GLU A 127 -6.26 13.22 22.23
C GLU A 127 -4.95 12.91 22.98
N CYS A 128 -4.75 11.65 23.45
CA CYS A 128 -3.51 11.26 24.12
C CYS A 128 -2.32 11.33 23.16
N PHE A 129 -2.51 11.02 21.88
CA PHE A 129 -1.48 11.13 20.84
C PHE A 129 -1.30 12.58 20.39
N ILE A 130 -2.38 13.33 20.21
CA ILE A 130 -2.33 14.76 19.85
C ILE A 130 -1.54 15.55 20.89
N PHE A 131 -1.74 15.26 22.18
CA PHE A 131 -1.02 15.93 23.26
C PHE A 131 0.50 15.72 23.19
N LEU A 132 0.97 14.56 22.73
CA LEU A 132 2.40 14.30 22.56
C LEU A 132 2.98 15.08 21.37
N ILE A 133 2.20 15.30 20.31
CA ILE A 133 2.62 15.93 19.06
C ILE A 133 2.49 17.46 19.09
N ARG A 134 1.71 18.02 20.03
CA ARG A 134 1.37 19.46 20.15
C ARG A 134 2.50 20.49 20.03
N LYS A 135 3.77 20.07 20.15
CA LYS A 135 4.93 20.96 19.99
C LYS A 135 5.31 21.19 18.53
N ASP A 136 4.85 20.33 17.63
CA ASP A 136 5.07 20.40 16.19
C ASP A 136 3.79 20.97 15.53
N PRO A 137 3.77 22.25 15.14
CA PRO A 137 2.57 22.88 14.60
C PRO A 137 2.17 22.28 13.25
N GLU A 138 3.13 21.93 12.38
CA GLU A 138 2.84 21.39 11.05
C GLU A 138 2.16 20.01 11.14
N ARG A 139 2.64 19.16 12.05
CA ARG A 139 2.02 17.85 12.29
C ARG A 139 0.66 18.00 12.98
N TYR A 140 0.54 18.94 13.90
CA TYR A 140 -0.72 19.19 14.61
C TYR A 140 -1.84 19.61 13.65
N ASP A 141 -1.56 20.58 12.76
CA ASP A 141 -2.52 21.07 11.78
C ASP A 141 -2.92 19.95 10.80
N ARG A 142 -1.95 19.19 10.30
CA ARG A 142 -2.23 18.03 9.43
C ARG A 142 -3.13 16.99 10.10
N ILE A 143 -2.93 16.69 11.38
CA ILE A 143 -3.78 15.74 12.11
C ILE A 143 -5.22 16.26 12.20
N SER A 144 -5.39 17.56 12.49
CA SER A 144 -6.70 18.21 12.56
C SER A 144 -7.46 18.09 11.23
N GLU A 145 -6.79 18.34 10.11
CA GLU A 145 -7.36 18.20 8.77
C GLU A 145 -7.75 16.75 8.45
N LEU A 146 -6.88 15.78 8.76
CA LEU A 146 -7.13 14.36 8.50
C LEU A 146 -8.31 13.82 9.32
N LEU A 147 -8.43 14.21 10.58
CA LEU A 147 -9.57 13.81 11.42
C LEU A 147 -10.87 14.41 10.90
N ARG A 148 -10.87 15.69 10.52
CA ARG A 148 -12.03 16.34 9.91
C ARG A 148 -12.48 15.64 8.63
N ALA A 149 -11.54 15.31 7.74
CA ALA A 149 -11.85 14.60 6.51
C ALA A 149 -12.40 13.19 6.79
N ASN A 150 -11.83 12.48 7.78
CA ASN A 150 -12.32 11.16 8.19
C ASN A 150 -13.76 11.21 8.68
N ASP A 151 -14.11 12.21 9.51
CA ASP A 151 -15.48 12.39 10.00
C ASP A 151 -16.47 12.67 8.87
N GLU A 152 -16.07 13.46 7.87
CA GLU A 152 -16.88 13.71 6.67
C GLU A 152 -17.10 12.44 5.86
N PHE A 153 -16.05 11.64 5.61
CA PHE A 153 -16.19 10.35 4.93
C PHE A 153 -17.13 9.41 5.69
N ARG A 154 -17.01 9.33 7.01
CA ARG A 154 -17.90 8.49 7.83
C ARG A 154 -19.33 8.99 7.80
N ALA A 155 -19.56 10.30 7.80
CA ALA A 155 -20.89 10.88 7.67
C ALA A 155 -21.53 10.54 6.31
N VAL A 156 -20.78 10.61 5.21
CA VAL A 156 -21.25 10.25 3.87
C VAL A 156 -21.56 8.75 3.77
N LEU A 157 -20.68 7.89 4.28
CA LEU A 157 -20.93 6.45 4.29
C LEU A 157 -22.16 6.08 5.13
N ASN A 158 -22.42 6.80 6.21
CA ASN A 158 -23.58 6.58 7.08
C ASN A 158 -24.86 7.26 6.57
N SER A 159 -24.79 8.16 5.60
CA SER A 159 -25.97 8.85 5.05
C SER A 159 -26.72 8.01 4.01
N GLY A 160 -26.23 6.80 3.69
CA GLY A 160 -26.79 5.93 2.67
C GLY A 160 -26.41 6.32 1.24
N PHE A 161 -25.40 7.18 1.08
CA PHE A 161 -24.84 7.52 -0.22
C PHE A 161 -24.07 6.32 -0.79
N ASP A 162 -24.60 5.70 -1.84
CA ASP A 162 -23.91 4.71 -2.64
C ASP A 162 -23.39 5.37 -3.94
N PRO A 163 -22.06 5.58 -4.09
CA PRO A 163 -21.49 6.17 -5.29
C PRO A 163 -21.68 5.33 -6.56
N SER A 164 -22.17 4.09 -6.43
CA SER A 164 -22.50 3.21 -7.56
C SER A 164 -23.99 3.20 -7.93
N ASP A 165 -24.85 3.96 -7.23
CA ASP A 165 -26.26 4.08 -7.57
C ASP A 165 -26.44 4.98 -8.81
N GLU A 166 -26.42 4.36 -9.99
CA GLU A 166 -26.60 4.99 -11.31
C GLU A 166 -27.91 5.80 -11.45
N LYS A 167 -28.85 5.70 -10.50
CA LYS A 167 -30.14 6.41 -10.51
C LYS A 167 -30.06 7.91 -10.18
N MET A 168 -28.89 8.43 -9.83
CA MET A 168 -28.69 9.84 -9.48
C MET A 168 -28.16 10.72 -10.64
N TYR A 169 -28.06 10.18 -11.86
CA TYR A 169 -27.75 10.95 -13.08
C TYR A 169 -28.81 10.75 -14.17
#